data_AF-A0A7W9Z4L3-F1
#
_entry.id   AF-A0A7W9Z4L3-F1
#
_cell.length_a   1.000
_cell.length_b   1.000
_cell.length_c   1.000
_cell.angle_alpha   90.00
_cell.angle_beta   90.00
_cell.angle_gamma   90.00
#
_symmetry.space_group_name_H-M   'P 1'
#
loop_
_entity.id
_entity.type
_entity.pdbx_description
1 polymer ?
#
loop_
_entity_poly.entity_id
_entity_poly.type
_entity_poly.pdbx_seq_one_letter_code
_entity_poly.pdbx_strand_id
1 'polypeptide(L)'
;MSVLIEHLQTWLVLAVVALLSVFSDKLIGRIRFALNRADLRSKYYEELALDLSTFLFYVDLYHLRLVRGETSSTDMPDIGGEVNGSYVTLKTKEYVYRSWVRRYWSEAGIRRFEAVMNSALAAYEAIIEFNESGNESAKTQVLGDCLDMLRTNTEAWLSELDT
;
A
#
# COMPACT_ATOMS: atom_id res chain seq x y z
N MET A 1 60.17 -34.39 13.38
CA MET A 1 59.77 -32.97 13.21
C MET A 1 58.78 -32.77 12.05
N SER A 2 58.40 -33.82 11.28
CA SER A 2 57.43 -33.76 10.18
C SER A 2 55.97 -33.95 10.62
N VAL A 3 55.70 -34.84 11.59
CA VAL A 3 54.34 -35.20 12.03
C VAL A 3 53.58 -34.04 12.69
N LEU A 4 54.29 -33.15 13.41
CA LEU A 4 53.68 -31.96 14.02
C LEU A 4 53.23 -30.92 12.99
N ILE A 5 53.91 -30.84 11.84
CA ILE A 5 53.59 -29.90 10.76
C ILE A 5 52.37 -30.38 9.96
N GLU A 6 52.27 -31.69 9.71
CA GLU A 6 51.12 -32.31 9.02
C GLU A 6 49.81 -32.18 9.82
N HIS A 7 49.86 -32.39 11.14
CA HIS A 7 48.68 -32.17 11.98
C HIS A 7 48.28 -30.69 12.02
N LEU A 8 49.24 -29.76 12.08
CA LEU A 8 48.95 -28.32 12.07
C LEU A 8 48.23 -27.89 10.78
N GLN A 9 48.67 -28.39 9.62
CA GLN A 9 48.03 -28.12 8.33
C GLN A 9 46.59 -28.67 8.29
N THR A 10 46.38 -29.88 8.79
CA THR A 10 45.05 -30.52 8.80
C THR A 10 44.07 -29.74 9.67
N TRP A 11 44.48 -29.32 10.87
CA TRP A 11 43.66 -28.50 11.78
C TRP A 11 43.36 -27.11 11.21
N LEU A 12 44.30 -26.51 10.49
CA LEU A 12 44.12 -25.20 9.87
C LEU A 12 43.13 -25.26 8.69
N VAL A 13 43.21 -26.31 7.86
CA VAL A 13 42.23 -26.55 6.79
C VAL A 13 40.83 -26.81 7.37
N LEU A 14 40.71 -27.64 8.41
CA LEU A 14 39.44 -27.88 9.10
C LEU A 14 38.86 -26.60 9.71
N ALA A 15 39.69 -25.77 10.32
CA ALA A 15 39.27 -24.48 10.87
C ALA A 15 38.80 -23.52 9.77
N VAL A 16 39.49 -23.45 8.62
CA VAL A 16 39.08 -22.63 7.48
C VAL A 16 37.77 -23.12 6.86
N VAL A 17 37.59 -24.44 6.70
CA VAL A 17 36.34 -25.03 6.19
C VAL A 17 35.17 -24.78 7.16
N ALA A 18 35.40 -24.91 8.46
CA ALA A 18 34.40 -24.60 9.50
C ALA A 18 34.04 -23.11 9.51
N LEU A 19 35.02 -22.22 9.32
CA LEU A 19 34.78 -20.78 9.21
C LEU A 19 33.94 -20.47 7.96
N LEU A 20 34.33 -21.01 6.80
CA LEU A 20 33.62 -20.78 5.54
C LEU A 20 32.17 -21.30 5.58
N SER A 21 31.93 -22.46 6.20
CA SER A 21 30.57 -23.01 6.35
C SER A 21 29.70 -22.16 7.29
N VAL A 22 30.21 -21.74 8.45
CA VAL A 22 29.48 -20.88 9.40
C VAL A 22 29.17 -19.50 8.82
N PHE A 23 30.09 -18.92 8.04
CA PHE A 23 29.86 -17.62 7.38
C PHE A 23 28.92 -17.75 6.18
N SER A 24 28.97 -18.85 5.42
CA SER A 24 28.07 -19.13 4.30
C SER A 24 26.61 -19.22 4.74
N ASP A 25 26.31 -19.95 5.82
CA ASP A 25 24.92 -20.12 6.30
C ASP A 25 24.31 -18.80 6.78
N LYS A 26 25.09 -17.95 7.45
CA LYS A 26 24.61 -16.62 7.89
C LYS A 26 24.39 -15.67 6.71
N LEU A 27 25.21 -15.75 5.67
CA LEU A 27 25.12 -14.89 4.49
C LEU A 27 23.96 -15.32 3.59
N ILE A 28 23.81 -16.62 3.35
CA ILE A 28 22.65 -17.22 2.65
C ILE A 28 21.36 -16.92 3.41
N GLY A 29 21.36 -17.05 4.74
CA GLY A 29 20.22 -16.69 5.59
C GLY A 29 19.84 -15.22 5.42
N ARG A 30 20.81 -14.30 5.47
CA ARG A 30 20.56 -12.86 5.26
C ARG A 30 20.05 -12.54 3.86
N ILE A 31 20.59 -13.18 2.82
CA ILE A 31 20.11 -13.03 1.44
C ILE A 31 18.69 -13.56 1.30
N ARG A 32 18.38 -14.76 1.82
CA ARG A 32 17.01 -15.30 1.85
C ARG A 32 16.05 -14.40 2.61
N PHE A 33 16.47 -13.87 3.76
CA PHE A 33 15.66 -12.92 4.53
C PHE A 33 15.47 -11.59 3.78
N ALA A 34 16.49 -11.10 3.07
CA ALA A 34 16.39 -9.89 2.26
C ALA A 34 15.48 -10.10 1.03
N LEU A 35 15.60 -11.24 0.34
CA LEU A 35 14.74 -11.64 -0.77
C LEU A 35 13.29 -11.81 -0.31
N ASN A 36 13.05 -12.56 0.77
CA ASN A 36 11.71 -12.69 1.36
C ASN A 36 11.16 -11.34 1.82
N ARG A 37 12.01 -10.45 2.34
CA ARG A 37 11.58 -9.10 2.73
C ARG A 37 11.18 -8.26 1.52
N ALA A 38 11.91 -8.35 0.41
CA ALA A 38 11.57 -7.69 -0.84
C ALA A 38 10.26 -8.24 -1.42
N ASP A 39 10.09 -9.56 -1.43
CA ASP A 39 8.88 -10.24 -1.90
C ASP A 39 7.65 -9.87 -1.05
N LEU A 40 7.80 -9.85 0.28
CA LEU A 40 6.75 -9.39 1.19
C LEU A 40 6.42 -7.90 0.99
N ARG A 41 7.42 -7.04 0.75
CA ARG A 41 7.19 -5.62 0.45
C ARG A 41 6.35 -5.45 -0.81
N SER A 42 6.66 -6.19 -1.87
CA SER A 42 5.91 -6.17 -3.13
C SER A 42 4.47 -6.64 -2.94
N LYS A 43 4.27 -7.75 -2.22
CA LYS A 43 2.93 -8.27 -1.92
C LYS A 43 2.07 -7.28 -1.12
N TYR A 44 2.64 -6.69 -0.08
CA TYR A 44 1.93 -5.72 0.76
C TYR A 44 1.60 -4.43 0.02
N TYR A 45 2.49 -4.01 -0.87
CA TYR A 45 2.24 -2.88 -1.76
C TYR A 45 1.11 -3.18 -2.75
N GLU A 46 1.13 -4.35 -3.38
CA GLU A 46 0.10 -4.77 -4.33
C GLU A 46 -1.28 -4.82 -3.69
N GLU A 47 -1.39 -5.38 -2.48
CA GLU A 47 -2.67 -5.43 -1.75
C GLU A 47 -3.20 -4.02 -1.43
N LEU A 48 -2.33 -3.13 -0.93
CA LEU A 48 -2.70 -1.74 -0.64
C LEU A 48 -3.08 -0.97 -1.91
N ALA A 49 -2.32 -1.14 -3.00
CA ALA A 49 -2.60 -0.51 -4.28
C ALA A 49 -3.92 -1.01 -4.88
N LEU A 50 -4.22 -2.31 -4.76
CA LEU A 50 -5.47 -2.90 -5.22
C LEU A 50 -6.66 -2.31 -4.46
N ASP A 51 -6.60 -2.29 -3.12
CA ASP A 51 -7.73 -1.78 -2.32
C ASP A 51 -7.95 -0.27 -2.55
N LEU A 52 -6.86 0.51 -2.68
CA LEU A 52 -6.95 1.95 -2.96
C LEU A 52 -7.50 2.24 -4.36
N SER A 53 -6.99 1.54 -5.38
CA SER A 53 -7.46 1.70 -6.76
C SER A 53 -8.91 1.25 -6.95
N THR A 54 -9.34 0.21 -6.24
CA THR A 54 -10.73 -0.25 -6.23
C THR A 54 -11.65 0.83 -5.67
N PHE A 55 -11.30 1.43 -4.54
CA PHE A 55 -12.07 2.55 -3.98
C PHE A 55 -12.12 3.74 -4.95
N LEU A 56 -10.96 4.17 -5.46
CA LEU A 56 -10.88 5.31 -6.38
C LEU A 56 -11.73 5.08 -7.63
N PHE A 57 -11.69 3.88 -8.22
CA PHE A 57 -12.49 3.51 -9.38
C PHE A 57 -13.99 3.68 -9.13
N TYR A 58 -14.51 3.17 -7.99
CA TYR A 58 -15.94 3.25 -7.71
C TYR A 58 -16.40 4.67 -7.39
N VAL A 59 -15.59 5.47 -6.68
CA VAL A 59 -15.89 6.89 -6.43
C VAL A 59 -15.90 7.67 -7.75
N ASP A 60 -14.95 7.39 -8.65
CA ASP A 60 -14.92 8.00 -9.98
C ASP A 60 -16.11 7.61 -10.84
N LEU A 61 -16.51 6.34 -10.81
CA LEU A 61 -17.69 5.87 -11.50
C LEU A 61 -18.95 6.56 -10.97
N TYR A 62 -19.08 6.67 -9.64
CA TYR A 62 -20.19 7.37 -8.99
C TYR A 62 -20.25 8.84 -9.42
N HIS A 63 -19.12 9.55 -9.35
CA HIS A 63 -19.00 10.93 -9.81
C HIS A 63 -19.31 11.10 -11.29
N LEU A 64 -18.84 10.19 -12.15
CA LEU A 64 -19.13 10.21 -13.59
C LEU A 64 -20.63 10.11 -13.88
N ARG A 65 -21.36 9.26 -13.15
CA ARG A 65 -22.82 9.14 -13.30
C ARG A 65 -23.54 10.42 -12.88
N LEU A 66 -23.10 11.06 -11.79
CA LEU A 66 -23.63 12.34 -11.35
C LEU A 66 -23.43 13.43 -12.42
N VAL A 67 -22.22 13.57 -12.95
CA VAL A 67 -21.89 14.56 -13.99
C VAL A 67 -22.71 14.36 -15.27
N ARG A 68 -23.01 13.10 -15.62
CA ARG A 68 -23.84 12.77 -16.79
C ARG A 68 -25.34 12.89 -16.55
N GLY A 69 -25.78 13.17 -15.32
CA GLY A 69 -27.19 13.18 -14.95
C GLY A 69 -27.84 11.80 -15.01
N GLU A 70 -27.05 10.73 -14.92
CA GLU A 70 -27.50 9.33 -14.97
C GLU A 70 -27.89 8.81 -13.57
N THR A 71 -28.39 9.71 -12.72
CA THR A 71 -28.69 9.46 -11.30
C THR A 71 -29.95 8.64 -11.07
N SER A 72 -30.82 8.57 -12.08
CA SER A 72 -32.04 7.75 -12.09
C SER A 72 -31.79 6.28 -12.46
N SER A 73 -30.55 5.90 -12.77
CA SER A 73 -30.24 4.49 -13.06
C SER A 73 -30.43 3.64 -11.80
N THR A 74 -30.95 2.43 -11.99
CA THR A 74 -31.05 1.40 -10.95
C THR A 74 -29.71 1.05 -10.33
N ASP A 75 -28.61 1.44 -10.98
CA ASP A 75 -27.26 1.05 -10.67
C ASP A 75 -26.59 2.02 -9.67
N MET A 76 -27.15 3.21 -9.42
CA MET A 76 -26.58 4.17 -8.47
C MET A 76 -26.50 3.63 -7.03
N PRO A 77 -27.55 2.97 -6.49
CA PRO A 77 -27.45 2.26 -5.22
C PRO A 77 -26.39 1.16 -5.22
N ASP A 78 -26.26 0.42 -6.33
CA ASP A 78 -25.28 -0.66 -6.45
C ASP A 78 -23.85 -0.11 -6.43
N ILE A 79 -23.57 0.96 -7.20
CA ILE A 79 -22.27 1.65 -7.20
C ILE A 79 -21.99 2.24 -5.81
N GLY A 80 -22.99 2.85 -5.16
CA GLY A 80 -22.86 3.35 -3.79
C GLY A 80 -22.52 2.24 -2.79
N GLY A 81 -23.09 1.04 -2.97
CA GLY A 81 -22.73 -0.16 -2.22
C GLY A 81 -21.27 -0.56 -2.39
N GLU A 82 -20.78 -0.55 -3.63
CA GLU A 82 -19.37 -0.86 -3.96
C GLU A 82 -18.39 0.21 -3.42
N VAL A 83 -18.76 1.49 -3.47
CA VAL A 83 -18.01 2.58 -2.82
C VAL A 83 -17.89 2.31 -1.31
N ASN A 84 -19.00 2.01 -0.64
CA ASN A 84 -19.00 1.72 0.79
C ASN A 84 -18.18 0.47 1.11
N GLY A 85 -18.32 -0.61 0.35
CA GLY A 85 -17.57 -1.85 0.56
C GLY A 85 -16.05 -1.67 0.42
N SER A 86 -15.63 -0.94 -0.62
CA SER A 86 -14.22 -0.62 -0.86
C SER A 86 -13.66 0.34 0.21
N TYR A 87 -14.42 1.35 0.64
CA TYR A 87 -14.01 2.23 1.74
C TYR A 87 -13.88 1.48 3.08
N VAL A 88 -14.85 0.63 3.42
CA VAL A 88 -14.80 -0.21 4.65
C VAL A 88 -13.58 -1.11 4.64
N THR A 89 -13.22 -1.66 3.47
CA THR A 89 -12.01 -2.47 3.31
C THR A 89 -10.76 -1.65 3.61
N LEU A 90 -10.61 -0.47 3.00
CA LEU A 90 -9.52 0.46 3.27
C LEU A 90 -9.43 0.82 4.75
N LYS A 91 -10.57 1.15 5.37
CA LYS A 91 -10.62 1.61 6.76
C LYS A 91 -10.28 0.50 7.75
N THR A 92 -10.77 -0.72 7.49
CA THR A 92 -10.51 -1.88 8.36
C THR A 92 -9.04 -2.26 8.34
N LYS A 93 -8.38 -2.13 7.18
CA LYS A 93 -6.97 -2.45 7.00
C LYS A 93 -6.03 -1.26 7.24
N GLU A 94 -6.54 -0.07 7.54
CA GLU A 94 -5.72 1.15 7.67
C GLU A 94 -4.54 0.98 8.63
N TYR A 95 -4.75 0.37 9.80
CA TYR A 95 -3.67 0.12 10.76
C TYR A 95 -2.63 -0.88 10.24
N VAL A 96 -3.08 -1.86 9.46
CA VAL A 96 -2.20 -2.84 8.80
C VAL A 96 -1.34 -2.12 7.77
N TYR A 97 -1.95 -1.31 6.90
CA TYR A 97 -1.28 -0.50 5.89
C TYR A 97 -0.30 0.49 6.50
N ARG A 98 -0.71 1.23 7.53
CA ARG A 98 0.18 2.13 8.27
C ARG A 98 1.38 1.40 8.87
N SER A 99 1.18 0.18 9.38
CA SER A 99 2.29 -0.65 9.89
C SER A 99 3.25 -1.08 8.79
N TRP A 100 2.74 -1.40 7.59
CA TRP A 100 3.56 -1.75 6.44
C TRP A 100 4.33 -0.54 5.91
N VAL A 101 3.66 0.60 5.75
CA VAL A 101 4.30 1.87 5.36
C VAL A 101 5.42 2.21 6.33
N ARG A 102 5.18 2.13 7.64
CA ARG A 102 6.23 2.36 8.65
C ARG A 102 7.39 1.36 8.58
N ARG A 103 7.10 0.10 8.25
CA ARG A 103 8.11 -0.98 8.26
C ARG A 103 8.99 -0.98 7.01
N TYR A 104 8.42 -0.62 5.86
CA TYR A 104 9.06 -0.78 4.55
C TYR A 104 9.34 0.55 3.84
N TRP A 105 8.78 1.66 4.32
CA TRP A 105 9.01 3.01 3.81
C TRP A 105 9.40 3.97 4.95
N SER A 106 9.76 5.20 4.61
CA SER A 106 10.23 6.22 5.56
C SER A 106 9.10 6.85 6.37
N GLU A 107 9.44 7.59 7.42
CA GLU A 107 8.50 8.44 8.16
C GLU A 107 7.83 9.50 7.27
N ALA A 108 8.48 9.91 6.17
CA ALA A 108 7.84 10.78 5.18
C ALA A 108 6.74 10.04 4.41
N GLY A 109 6.98 8.77 4.05
CA GLY A 109 5.98 7.90 3.43
C GLY A 109 4.74 7.69 4.30
N ILE A 110 4.87 7.64 5.63
CA ILE A 110 3.72 7.57 6.55
C ILE A 110 2.86 8.83 6.45
N ARG A 111 3.45 10.03 6.46
CA ARG A 111 2.68 11.28 6.37
C ARG A 111 1.94 11.41 5.04
N ARG A 112 2.56 10.96 3.94
CA ARG A 112 1.93 10.93 2.62
C ARG A 112 0.78 9.91 2.58
N PHE A 113 1.00 8.72 3.13
CA PHE A 113 -0.05 7.72 3.27
C PHE A 113 -1.24 8.24 4.10
N GLU A 114 -0.98 8.94 5.20
CA GLU A 114 -2.03 9.60 6.01
C GLU A 114 -2.79 10.66 5.19
N ALA A 115 -2.10 11.44 4.34
CA ALA A 115 -2.76 12.38 3.43
C ALA A 115 -3.67 11.69 2.39
N VAL A 116 -3.24 10.55 1.85
CA VAL A 116 -4.06 9.72 0.94
C VAL A 116 -5.31 9.21 1.67
N MET A 117 -5.14 8.63 2.87
CA MET A 117 -6.27 8.12 3.66
C MET A 117 -7.26 9.22 4.07
N ASN A 118 -6.78 10.41 4.43
CA ASN A 118 -7.64 11.56 4.72
C ASN A 118 -8.40 12.04 3.49
N SER A 119 -7.78 12.00 2.31
CA SER A 119 -8.45 12.36 1.05
C SER A 119 -9.51 11.32 0.66
N ALA A 120 -9.23 10.04 0.92
CA ALA A 120 -10.20 8.97 0.71
C ALA A 120 -11.41 9.11 1.63
N LEU A 121 -11.20 9.47 2.90
CA LEU A 121 -12.27 9.82 3.83
C LEU A 121 -13.09 11.00 3.31
N ALA A 122 -12.45 12.09 2.90
CA ALA A 122 -13.16 13.27 2.40
C ALA A 122 -14.03 12.95 1.17
N ALA A 123 -13.52 12.15 0.23
CA ALA A 123 -14.29 11.70 -0.93
C ALA A 123 -15.48 10.81 -0.54
N TYR A 124 -15.29 9.92 0.45
CA TYR A 124 -16.36 9.08 0.97
C TYR A 124 -17.43 9.89 1.71
N GLU A 125 -17.04 10.85 2.54
CA GLU A 125 -17.97 11.77 3.21
C GLU A 125 -18.76 12.60 2.19
N ALA A 126 -18.11 13.10 1.14
CA ALA A 126 -18.79 13.81 0.05
C ALA A 126 -19.84 12.95 -0.67
N ILE A 127 -19.66 11.63 -0.74
CA ILE A 127 -20.69 10.71 -1.26
C ILE A 127 -21.83 10.56 -0.25
N ILE A 128 -21.54 10.43 1.05
CA ILE A 128 -22.58 10.32 2.08
C ILE A 128 -23.52 11.54 2.07
N GLU A 129 -22.99 12.73 1.80
CA GLU A 129 -23.77 13.96 1.68
C GLU A 129 -24.92 13.85 0.67
N PHE A 130 -24.84 12.99 -0.35
CA PHE A 130 -25.95 12.77 -1.29
C PHE A 130 -27.18 12.10 -0.66
N ASN A 131 -27.05 11.51 0.52
CA ASN A 131 -28.20 11.01 1.30
C ASN A 131 -29.02 12.16 1.90
N GLU A 132 -28.44 13.35 2.02
CA GLU A 132 -29.14 14.52 2.53
C GLU A 132 -29.78 15.33 1.38
N SER A 133 -30.92 15.95 1.65
CA SER A 133 -31.52 16.89 0.69
C SER A 133 -30.61 18.09 0.48
N GLY A 134 -30.49 18.59 -0.76
CA GLY A 134 -29.70 19.80 -1.01
C GLY A 134 -29.43 20.05 -2.49
N ASN A 135 -28.46 20.93 -2.75
CA ASN A 135 -28.03 21.26 -4.10
C ASN A 135 -27.08 20.17 -4.64
N GLU A 136 -27.62 19.24 -5.42
CA GLU A 136 -26.86 18.13 -6.02
C GLU A 136 -25.71 18.60 -6.91
N SER A 137 -25.84 19.74 -7.60
CA SER A 137 -24.76 20.29 -8.42
C SER A 137 -23.57 20.74 -7.56
N ALA A 138 -23.85 21.40 -6.43
CA ALA A 138 -22.79 21.78 -5.49
C ALA A 138 -22.12 20.55 -4.86
N LYS A 139 -22.90 19.53 -4.48
CA LYS A 139 -22.37 18.26 -3.93
C LYS A 139 -21.50 17.53 -4.96
N THR A 140 -21.91 17.54 -6.23
CA THR A 140 -21.12 16.94 -7.32
C THR A 140 -19.78 17.65 -7.49
N GLN A 141 -19.76 18.99 -7.42
CA GLN A 141 -18.51 19.75 -7.47
C GLN A 141 -17.58 19.41 -6.29
N VAL A 142 -18.12 19.37 -5.07
CA VAL A 142 -17.34 19.03 -3.87
C VAL A 142 -16.74 17.62 -3.99
N LEU A 143 -17.51 16.65 -4.47
CA LEU A 143 -17.00 15.30 -4.74
C LEU A 143 -15.86 15.31 -5.76
N GLY A 144 -16.00 16.09 -6.85
CA GLY A 144 -14.94 16.27 -7.84
C GLY A 144 -13.66 16.84 -7.23
N ASP A 145 -13.76 17.88 -6.40
CA ASP A 145 -12.62 18.49 -5.72
C ASP A 145 -11.93 17.50 -4.75
N CYS A 146 -12.71 16.69 -4.02
CA CYS A 146 -12.18 15.64 -3.15
C CYS A 146 -11.46 14.53 -3.93
N LEU A 147 -12.00 14.15 -5.10
CA LEU A 147 -11.39 13.17 -6.00
C LEU A 147 -10.05 13.66 -6.55
N ASP A 148 -9.97 14.92 -6.97
CA ASP A 148 -8.73 15.51 -7.47
C ASP A 148 -7.66 15.58 -6.38
N MET A 149 -8.06 15.88 -5.13
CA MET A 149 -7.16 15.83 -3.98
C MET A 149 -6.67 14.40 -3.71
N LEU A 150 -7.56 13.40 -3.77
CA LEU A 150 -7.20 11.99 -3.61
C LEU A 150 -6.20 11.53 -4.67
N ARG A 151 -6.43 11.86 -5.95
CA ARG A 151 -5.50 11.55 -7.05
C ARG A 151 -4.15 12.22 -6.83
N THR A 152 -4.15 13.53 -6.57
CA THR A 152 -2.92 14.30 -6.35
C THR A 152 -2.09 13.73 -5.20
N ASN A 153 -2.72 13.39 -4.08
CA ASN A 153 -2.02 12.81 -2.94
C ASN A 153 -1.52 11.39 -3.21
N THR A 154 -2.27 10.61 -4.00
CA THR A 154 -1.86 9.27 -4.42
C THR A 154 -0.64 9.35 -5.35
N GLU A 155 -0.68 10.20 -6.38
CA GLU A 155 0.44 10.43 -7.30
C GLU A 155 1.69 10.93 -6.57
N ALA A 156 1.53 11.90 -5.66
CA ALA A 156 2.63 12.39 -4.84
C ALA A 156 3.25 11.28 -4.00
N TRP A 157 2.42 10.43 -3.40
CA TRP A 157 2.91 9.29 -2.61
C TRP A 157 3.64 8.26 -3.48
N LEU A 158 3.09 7.91 -4.65
CA LEU A 158 3.70 6.97 -5.60
C LEU A 158 5.06 7.45 -6.11
N SER A 159 5.18 8.74 -6.44
CA SER A 159 6.42 9.33 -6.96
C SER A 159 7.61 9.25 -6.00
N GLU A 160 7.34 9.18 -4.69
CA GLU A 160 8.37 9.02 -3.65
C GLU A 160 8.75 7.55 -3.40
N LEU A 161 7.96 6.57 -3.88
CA LEU A 161 8.30 5.14 -3.76
C LEU A 161 9.35 4.70 -4.78
N ASP A 162 9.48 5.46 -5.88
CA ASP A 162 10.45 5.23 -6.96
C ASP A 162 11.85 5.83 -6.66
N THR A 163 12.00 6.57 -5.55
CA THR A 163 13.26 7.17 -5.08
C THR A 163 13.83 6.46 -3.85
#